data_AF-A0A6M0EPU5-F1
#
_entry.id   AF-A0A6M0EPU5-F1
#
_cell.length_a   1.000
_cell.length_b   1.000
_cell.length_c   1.000
_cell.angle_alpha   90.00
_cell.angle_beta   90.00
_cell.angle_gamma   90.00
#
_symmetry.space_group_name_H-M   'P 1'
#
loop_
_entity.id
_entity.type
_entity.pdbx_description
1 polymer ?
#
loop_
_entity_poly.entity_id
_entity_poly.type
_entity_poly.pdbx_seq_one_letter_code
_entity_poly.pdbx_strand_id
1 'polypeptide(L)'
;MLKITKLINTPSVNSLVKLWAERYIPDFSILCLNESHLNISELIAVASAEGREKTALKAKTLLRLRCGYAATETNTLFSYIPNVINLSETEQLSQFTQQVYQQAIEIYKQQSLPVAELSEILQVANTSASLETIDLFSNAFKEWSQKLLGLPAVEQLAIALETSLMQLQNQHLLVKDQRAIGFLSTHFYFSTKLILNRFTLPEQVLLSPYFKFVEEQVSIPWQRVCAAATKHNFNSSTLAIVQQMLPASYEIASDIHRRASHLNPSHCSRRGRLKDPGVRASSIRDLEMFQAFLWLCVLEDSMASVEKELLPLSVMVFPALKVRWELVEQIMPLLAAELWTRLEPEQMQILMPYIEAMQKLFSNAMKDSYRAIA
;
A
#
# COMPACT_ATOMS: atom_id res chain seq x y z
N MET A 1 9.42 -9.25 -4.48
CA MET A 1 8.27 -8.32 -4.42
C MET A 1 7.14 -8.69 -5.39
N LEU A 2 7.30 -8.66 -6.72
CA LEU A 2 6.22 -8.97 -7.70
C LEU A 2 5.84 -10.45 -7.86
N LYS A 3 6.42 -11.36 -7.06
CA LYS A 3 6.17 -12.80 -7.22
C LYS A 3 4.83 -13.16 -6.62
N ILE A 4 3.92 -13.61 -7.48
CA ILE A 4 2.62 -14.13 -7.05
C ILE A 4 2.86 -15.42 -6.27
N THR A 5 2.29 -15.45 -5.06
CA THR A 5 2.42 -16.61 -4.17
C THR A 5 1.06 -17.28 -4.07
N LYS A 6 1.02 -18.59 -4.37
CA LYS A 6 -0.20 -19.38 -4.24
C LYS A 6 -0.62 -19.46 -2.78
N LEU A 7 -1.85 -19.06 -2.50
CA LEU A 7 -2.47 -19.18 -1.19
C LEU A 7 -3.08 -20.58 -1.05
N ILE A 8 -2.72 -21.28 0.03
CA ILE A 8 -3.27 -22.61 0.36
C ILE A 8 -4.43 -22.41 1.32
N ASN A 9 -5.55 -23.07 1.07
CA ASN A 9 -6.73 -22.98 1.91
C ASN A 9 -6.50 -23.71 3.26
N THR A 10 -6.05 -22.97 4.26
CA THR A 10 -5.92 -23.43 5.65
C THR A 10 -6.49 -22.37 6.60
N PRO A 11 -6.92 -22.74 7.83
CA PRO A 11 -7.43 -21.77 8.79
C PRO A 11 -6.45 -20.62 9.07
N SER A 12 -5.16 -20.93 9.19
CA SER A 12 -4.10 -19.94 9.41
C SER A 12 -4.01 -18.94 8.25
N VAL A 13 -3.94 -19.43 7.00
CA VAL A 13 -3.86 -18.57 5.81
C VAL A 13 -5.13 -17.73 5.68
N ASN A 14 -6.31 -18.35 5.76
CA ASN A 14 -7.58 -17.66 5.58
C ASN A 14 -7.78 -16.56 6.62
N SER A 15 -7.30 -16.76 7.86
CA SER A 15 -7.37 -15.73 8.88
C SER A 15 -6.51 -14.51 8.56
N LEU A 16 -5.28 -14.69 8.07
CA LEU A 16 -4.43 -13.57 7.67
C LEU A 16 -4.97 -12.88 6.43
N VAL A 17 -5.51 -13.62 5.46
CA VAL A 17 -6.11 -13.04 4.26
C VAL A 17 -7.30 -12.16 4.62
N LYS A 18 -8.17 -12.63 5.53
CA LYS A 18 -9.30 -11.84 6.03
C LYS A 18 -8.83 -10.55 6.70
N LEU A 19 -7.85 -10.63 7.61
CA LEU A 19 -7.30 -9.46 8.30
C LEU A 19 -6.60 -8.50 7.32
N TRP A 20 -5.93 -9.03 6.30
CA TRP A 20 -5.30 -8.20 5.28
C TRP A 20 -6.34 -7.44 4.45
N ALA A 21 -7.47 -8.08 4.12
CA ALA A 21 -8.55 -7.46 3.36
C ALA A 21 -9.13 -6.22 4.04
N GLU A 22 -9.10 -6.16 5.38
CA GLU A 22 -9.58 -5.00 6.15
C GLU A 22 -8.77 -3.72 5.84
N ARG A 23 -7.54 -3.83 5.33
CA ARG A 23 -6.69 -2.69 4.93
C ARG A 23 -7.22 -1.93 3.70
N TYR A 24 -8.11 -2.55 2.92
CA TYR A 24 -8.72 -1.95 1.73
C TYR A 24 -10.09 -1.32 2.00
N ILE A 25 -10.58 -1.37 3.24
CA ILE A 25 -11.63 -0.44 3.67
C ILE A 25 -11.07 0.98 3.49
N PRO A 26 -11.86 1.96 2.99
CA PRO A 26 -11.33 3.19 2.42
C PRO A 26 -10.46 3.90 3.44
N ASP A 27 -9.17 3.91 3.12
CA ASP A 27 -8.17 4.61 3.88
C ASP A 27 -8.13 6.05 3.35
N PHE A 28 -8.74 6.96 4.09
CA PHE A 28 -8.85 8.36 3.70
C PHE A 28 -7.51 9.08 3.63
N SER A 29 -6.42 8.46 4.09
CA SER A 29 -5.08 9.06 4.05
C SER A 29 -4.54 9.29 2.64
N ILE A 30 -5.01 8.50 1.65
CA ILE A 30 -4.68 8.68 0.23
C ILE A 30 -5.63 9.62 -0.51
N LEU A 31 -6.76 9.97 0.10
CA LEU A 31 -7.71 10.91 -0.49
C LEU A 31 -7.23 12.33 -0.23
N CYS A 32 -7.26 13.18 -1.25
CA CYS A 32 -7.13 14.63 -1.06
C CYS A 32 -8.45 15.18 -0.52
N LEU A 33 -8.72 14.91 0.76
CA LEU A 33 -9.92 15.40 1.43
C LEU A 33 -9.78 16.89 1.72
N ASN A 34 -10.57 17.70 1.01
CA ASN A 34 -10.89 19.06 1.44
C ASN A 34 -12.12 19.08 2.36
N GLU A 35 -12.89 17.98 2.39
CA GLU A 35 -14.17 17.83 3.08
C GLU A 35 -14.21 16.44 3.76
N SER A 36 -14.72 16.37 4.99
CA SER A 36 -14.88 15.13 5.77
C SER A 36 -16.29 14.53 5.66
N HIS A 37 -17.22 15.28 5.08
CA HIS A 37 -18.62 14.90 4.96
C HIS A 37 -18.95 14.56 3.50
N LEU A 38 -19.74 13.51 3.31
CA LEU A 38 -20.09 13.00 1.99
C LEU A 38 -21.60 12.88 1.87
N ASN A 39 -22.17 13.43 0.79
CA ASN A 39 -23.60 13.32 0.52
C ASN A 39 -23.97 11.87 0.17
N ILE A 40 -24.87 11.28 0.95
CA ILE A 40 -25.22 9.86 0.84
C ILE A 40 -25.90 9.56 -0.50
N SER A 41 -26.71 10.48 -1.02
CA SER A 41 -27.39 10.30 -2.31
C SER A 41 -26.41 10.31 -3.49
N GLU A 42 -25.39 11.18 -3.45
CA GLU A 42 -24.32 11.21 -4.45
C GLU A 42 -23.49 9.92 -4.41
N LEU A 43 -23.19 9.44 -3.21
CA LEU A 43 -22.47 8.19 -3.00
C LEU A 43 -23.18 6.99 -3.61
N ILE A 44 -24.49 6.88 -3.35
CA ILE A 44 -25.34 5.81 -3.90
C ILE A 44 -25.46 5.94 -5.42
N ALA A 45 -25.60 7.16 -5.93
CA ALA A 45 -25.64 7.41 -7.37
C ALA A 45 -24.34 6.93 -8.06
N VAL A 46 -23.17 7.21 -7.48
CA VAL A 46 -21.89 6.73 -8.01
C VAL A 46 -21.71 5.22 -7.82
N ALA A 47 -22.21 4.63 -6.73
CA ALA A 47 -22.13 3.19 -6.47
C ALA A 47 -23.03 2.35 -7.39
N SER A 48 -24.04 2.95 -8.02
CA SER A 48 -24.91 2.31 -9.01
C SER A 48 -24.15 1.79 -10.23
N ALA A 49 -24.75 0.87 -10.99
CA ALA A 49 -24.15 0.35 -12.23
C ALA A 49 -23.83 1.46 -13.24
N GLU A 50 -24.74 2.41 -13.43
CA GLU A 50 -24.52 3.56 -14.32
C GLU A 50 -23.45 4.51 -13.78
N GLY A 51 -23.45 4.76 -12.47
CA GLY A 51 -22.43 5.57 -11.80
C GLY A 51 -21.03 4.99 -11.96
N ARG A 52 -20.87 3.69 -11.68
CA ARG A 52 -19.61 2.97 -11.84
C ARG A 52 -19.14 2.92 -13.29
N GLU A 53 -20.03 2.75 -14.26
CA GLU A 53 -19.68 2.82 -15.69
C GLU A 53 -19.14 4.22 -16.06
N LYS A 54 -19.80 5.29 -15.61
CA LYS A 54 -19.33 6.68 -15.83
C LYS A 54 -17.96 6.92 -15.21
N THR A 55 -17.77 6.54 -13.95
CA THR A 55 -16.48 6.67 -13.24
C THR A 55 -15.39 5.83 -13.92
N ALA A 56 -15.70 4.61 -14.36
CA ALA A 56 -14.77 3.74 -15.07
C ALA A 56 -14.36 4.35 -16.42
N LEU A 57 -15.31 4.84 -17.22
CA LEU A 57 -15.02 5.51 -18.48
C LEU A 57 -14.11 6.73 -18.28
N LYS A 58 -14.44 7.57 -17.29
CA LYS A 58 -13.60 8.70 -16.88
C LYS A 58 -12.18 8.25 -16.50
N ALA A 59 -12.03 7.21 -15.70
CA ALA A 59 -10.72 6.68 -15.31
C ALA A 59 -9.92 6.19 -16.51
N LYS A 60 -10.53 5.42 -17.41
CA LYS A 60 -9.87 4.92 -18.63
C LYS A 60 -9.34 6.05 -19.51
N THR A 61 -10.12 7.13 -19.70
CA THR A 61 -9.66 8.29 -20.48
C THR A 61 -8.49 9.03 -19.83
N LEU A 62 -8.37 8.99 -18.51
CA LEU A 62 -7.27 9.61 -17.76
C LEU A 62 -6.01 8.75 -17.72
N LEU A 63 -6.12 7.42 -17.81
CA LEU A 63 -5.00 6.49 -17.61
C LEU A 63 -3.77 6.84 -18.43
N ARG A 64 -3.93 6.94 -19.76
CA ARG A 64 -2.79 7.18 -20.66
C ARG A 64 -2.04 8.47 -20.31
N LEU A 65 -2.80 9.55 -20.15
CA LEU A 65 -2.21 10.87 -19.89
C LEU A 65 -1.57 10.92 -18.50
N ARG A 66 -2.25 10.42 -17.46
CA ARG A 66 -1.80 10.52 -16.07
C ARG A 66 -0.67 9.54 -15.74
N CYS A 67 -0.69 8.33 -16.28
CA CYS A 67 0.44 7.40 -16.16
C CYS A 67 1.66 7.92 -16.93
N GLY A 68 1.46 8.61 -18.06
CA GLY A 68 2.52 9.33 -18.78
C GLY A 68 3.16 10.43 -17.93
N TYR A 69 2.34 11.30 -17.32
CA TYR A 69 2.84 12.31 -16.38
C TYR A 69 3.54 11.71 -15.18
N ALA A 70 2.97 10.65 -14.59
CA ALA A 70 3.59 9.92 -13.49
C ALA A 70 4.97 9.37 -13.88
N ALA A 71 5.13 8.88 -15.12
CA ALA A 71 6.41 8.38 -15.62
C ALA A 71 7.44 9.51 -15.71
N THR A 72 7.03 10.71 -16.16
CA THR A 72 7.89 11.90 -16.19
C THR A 72 8.27 12.37 -14.78
N GLU A 73 7.33 12.43 -13.84
CA GLU A 73 7.61 12.79 -12.44
C GLU A 73 8.56 11.77 -11.79
N THR A 74 8.34 10.49 -12.04
CA THR A 74 9.20 9.41 -11.56
C THR A 74 10.60 9.54 -12.17
N ASN A 75 10.71 9.70 -13.49
CA ASN A 75 11.99 9.83 -14.17
C ASN A 75 12.75 11.07 -13.68
N THR A 76 12.07 12.21 -13.53
CA THR A 76 12.67 13.42 -12.93
C THR A 76 13.22 13.15 -11.55
N LEU A 77 12.46 12.40 -10.73
CA LEU A 77 12.87 12.05 -9.38
C LEU A 77 14.15 11.22 -9.39
N PHE A 78 14.31 10.27 -10.32
CA PHE A 78 15.47 9.37 -10.45
C PHE A 78 16.58 9.86 -11.42
N SER A 79 16.37 10.97 -12.11
CA SER A 79 17.22 11.49 -13.21
C SER A 79 18.68 11.78 -12.86
N TYR A 80 18.99 11.96 -11.57
CA TYR A 80 20.34 12.19 -11.08
C TYR A 80 21.16 10.90 -10.97
N ILE A 81 20.51 9.72 -11.09
CA ILE A 81 21.22 8.46 -11.28
C ILE A 81 21.26 8.20 -12.78
N PRO A 82 22.43 8.32 -13.41
CA PRO A 82 22.53 8.00 -14.83
C PRO A 82 22.17 6.53 -15.06
N ASN A 83 21.38 6.30 -16.12
CA ASN A 83 21.07 4.97 -16.68
C ASN A 83 20.25 4.01 -15.80
N VAL A 84 19.40 4.48 -14.89
CA VAL A 84 18.48 3.58 -14.14
C VAL A 84 17.38 3.02 -15.04
N ILE A 85 16.73 3.89 -15.81
CA ILE A 85 15.75 3.51 -16.83
C ILE A 85 15.91 4.49 -17.99
N ASN A 86 15.96 3.98 -19.21
CA ASN A 86 15.96 4.81 -20.42
C ASN A 86 14.53 5.21 -20.83
N LEU A 87 14.39 6.11 -21.80
CA LEU A 87 13.07 6.60 -22.21
C LEU A 87 12.16 5.47 -22.74
N SER A 88 12.70 4.54 -23.52
CA SER A 88 11.93 3.42 -24.08
C SER A 88 11.46 2.45 -22.99
N GLU A 89 12.33 2.12 -22.03
CA GLU A 89 11.96 1.30 -20.86
C GLU A 89 10.90 2.00 -20.00
N THR A 90 11.00 3.33 -19.84
CA THR A 90 10.03 4.16 -19.12
C THR A 90 8.65 4.11 -19.78
N GLU A 91 8.60 4.26 -21.11
CA GLU A 91 7.37 4.19 -21.89
C GLU A 91 6.74 2.80 -21.80
N GLN A 92 7.54 1.74 -21.95
CA GLN A 92 7.07 0.36 -21.84
C GLN A 92 6.51 0.06 -20.45
N LEU A 93 7.24 0.35 -19.38
CA LEU A 93 6.76 0.17 -18.01
C LEU A 93 5.48 0.97 -17.76
N SER A 94 5.39 2.19 -18.29
CA SER A 94 4.18 3.00 -18.18
C SER A 94 2.96 2.36 -18.86
N GLN A 95 3.14 1.71 -20.01
CA GLN A 95 2.07 0.96 -20.68
C GLN A 95 1.61 -0.25 -19.85
N PHE A 96 2.54 -1.00 -19.25
CA PHE A 96 2.17 -2.12 -18.37
C PHE A 96 1.46 -1.66 -17.09
N THR A 97 1.93 -0.57 -16.47
CA THR A 97 1.22 0.08 -15.35
C THR A 97 -0.21 0.45 -15.75
N GLN A 98 -0.41 1.03 -16.94
CA GLN A 98 -1.74 1.35 -17.45
C GLN A 98 -2.62 0.11 -17.61
N GLN A 99 -2.08 -1.01 -18.10
CA GLN A 99 -2.81 -2.27 -18.24
C GLN A 99 -3.27 -2.82 -16.88
N VAL A 100 -2.42 -2.76 -15.85
CA VAL A 100 -2.78 -3.20 -14.50
C VAL A 100 -3.94 -2.35 -13.95
N TYR A 101 -3.87 -1.01 -14.07
CA TYR A 101 -4.98 -0.15 -13.64
C TYR A 101 -6.24 -0.34 -14.48
N GLN A 102 -6.12 -0.54 -15.79
CA GLN A 102 -7.24 -0.82 -16.66
C GLN A 102 -8.01 -2.04 -16.16
N GLN A 103 -7.30 -3.12 -15.81
CA GLN A 103 -7.90 -4.33 -15.28
C GLN A 103 -8.60 -4.08 -13.94
N ALA A 104 -7.97 -3.33 -13.03
CA ALA A 104 -8.59 -2.95 -11.76
C ALA A 104 -9.88 -2.11 -11.95
N ILE A 105 -9.91 -1.22 -12.96
CA ILE A 105 -11.08 -0.42 -13.31
C ILE A 105 -12.20 -1.29 -13.90
N GLU A 106 -11.89 -2.29 -14.74
CA GLU A 106 -12.92 -3.22 -15.22
C GLU A 106 -13.56 -4.02 -14.09
N ILE A 107 -12.76 -4.45 -13.10
CA ILE A 107 -13.27 -5.13 -11.92
C ILE A 107 -14.19 -4.16 -11.15
N TYR A 108 -13.72 -2.95 -10.81
CA TYR A 108 -14.51 -1.92 -10.15
C TYR A 108 -15.89 -1.71 -10.81
N LYS A 109 -15.92 -1.68 -12.15
CA LYS A 109 -17.13 -1.49 -12.96
C LYS A 109 -18.14 -2.61 -12.76
N GLN A 110 -17.69 -3.84 -12.55
CA GLN A 110 -18.53 -5.03 -12.36
C GLN A 110 -19.12 -5.14 -10.95
N GLN A 111 -18.61 -4.38 -9.98
CA GLN A 111 -18.97 -4.49 -8.57
C GLN A 111 -20.14 -3.57 -8.14
N SER A 112 -21.09 -3.32 -9.04
CA SER A 112 -22.29 -2.55 -8.70
C SER A 112 -23.26 -3.39 -7.86
N LEU A 113 -23.81 -2.80 -6.81
CA LEU A 113 -24.89 -3.42 -6.05
C LEU A 113 -26.22 -3.40 -6.82
N PRO A 114 -27.11 -4.38 -6.59
CA PRO A 114 -28.47 -4.34 -7.11
C PRO A 114 -29.22 -3.09 -6.62
N VAL A 115 -30.14 -2.58 -7.44
CA VAL A 115 -30.95 -1.37 -7.13
C VAL A 115 -31.73 -1.52 -5.83
N ALA A 116 -32.20 -2.72 -5.52
CA ALA A 116 -32.92 -3.01 -4.28
C ALA A 116 -32.05 -2.78 -3.03
N GLU A 117 -30.82 -3.29 -3.03
CA GLU A 117 -29.88 -3.12 -1.92
C GLU A 117 -29.45 -1.66 -1.75
N LEU A 118 -29.22 -0.94 -2.85
CA LEU A 118 -28.93 0.50 -2.81
C LEU A 118 -30.11 1.30 -2.23
N SER A 119 -31.33 0.88 -2.51
CA SER A 119 -32.55 1.52 -1.99
C SER A 119 -32.74 1.26 -0.50
N GLU A 120 -32.44 0.04 -0.03
CA GLU A 120 -32.42 -0.28 1.41
C GLU A 120 -31.37 0.55 2.15
N ILE A 121 -30.17 0.70 1.58
CA ILE A 121 -29.11 1.55 2.15
C ILE A 121 -29.58 3.00 2.26
N LEU A 122 -30.23 3.54 1.21
CA LEU A 122 -30.78 4.90 1.23
C LEU A 122 -31.86 5.08 2.32
N GLN A 123 -32.74 4.09 2.50
CA GLN A 123 -33.81 4.16 3.49
C GLN A 123 -33.27 4.11 4.92
N VAL A 124 -32.33 3.21 5.21
CA VAL A 124 -31.67 3.11 6.52
C VAL A 124 -30.87 4.38 6.83
N ALA A 125 -30.19 4.95 5.84
CA ALA A 125 -29.48 6.20 6.00
C ALA A 125 -30.42 7.36 6.40
N ASN A 126 -31.55 7.48 5.71
CA ASN A 126 -32.54 8.53 5.99
C ASN A 126 -33.28 8.37 7.33
N THR A 127 -33.33 7.16 7.90
CA THR A 127 -33.96 6.91 9.21
C THR A 127 -32.99 7.03 10.39
N SER A 128 -31.73 6.68 10.19
CA SER A 128 -30.68 6.71 11.21
C SER A 128 -30.01 8.08 11.34
N ALA A 129 -29.95 8.85 10.25
CA ALA A 129 -29.39 10.18 10.20
C ALA A 129 -30.46 11.18 9.75
N SER A 130 -30.81 12.13 10.60
CA SER A 130 -31.49 13.37 10.18
C SER A 130 -30.58 14.30 9.36
N LEU A 131 -29.55 13.74 8.71
CA LEU A 131 -28.45 14.42 8.03
C LEU A 131 -28.23 13.76 6.66
N GLU A 132 -28.34 14.55 5.60
CA GLU A 132 -28.07 14.15 4.20
C GLU A 132 -26.60 13.74 3.95
N THR A 133 -25.74 13.95 4.94
CA THR A 133 -24.30 13.74 4.87
C THR A 133 -23.82 12.76 5.93
N ILE A 134 -22.82 11.96 5.58
CA ILE A 134 -22.12 11.05 6.50
C ILE A 134 -20.69 11.52 6.72
N ASP A 135 -20.23 11.49 7.96
CA ASP A 135 -18.82 11.67 8.29
C ASP A 135 -18.04 10.41 7.89
N LEU A 136 -17.06 10.59 7.01
CA LEU A 136 -16.18 9.55 6.52
C LEU A 136 -15.41 8.82 7.63
N PHE A 137 -15.12 9.50 8.74
CA PHE A 137 -14.35 8.92 9.85
C PHE A 137 -15.23 8.19 10.88
N SER A 138 -16.55 8.21 10.70
CA SER A 138 -17.50 7.58 11.62
C SER A 138 -17.48 6.05 11.51
N ASN A 139 -17.76 5.36 12.63
CA ASN A 139 -17.95 3.90 12.62
C ASN A 139 -19.14 3.48 11.73
N ALA A 140 -20.18 4.32 11.64
CA ALA A 140 -21.31 4.11 10.76
C ALA A 140 -20.87 4.03 9.28
N PHE A 141 -19.96 4.91 8.84
CA PHE A 141 -19.41 4.83 7.50
C PHE A 141 -18.61 3.54 7.26
N LYS A 142 -17.80 3.10 8.23
CA LYS A 142 -17.02 1.85 8.10
C LYS A 142 -17.92 0.63 7.87
N GLU A 143 -19.02 0.53 8.62
CA GLU A 143 -19.99 -0.56 8.48
C GLU A 143 -20.70 -0.53 7.12
N TRP A 144 -21.07 0.65 6.63
CA TRP A 144 -21.81 0.78 5.35
C TRP A 144 -20.90 0.66 4.13
N SER A 145 -19.70 1.23 4.22
CA SER A 145 -18.75 1.30 3.11
C SER A 145 -18.34 -0.09 2.64
N GLN A 146 -18.18 -1.07 3.52
CA GLN A 146 -17.84 -2.45 3.12
C GLN A 146 -18.79 -3.01 2.07
N LYS A 147 -20.11 -2.83 2.25
CA LYS A 147 -21.11 -3.28 1.27
C LYS A 147 -21.06 -2.44 0.00
N LEU A 148 -21.04 -1.12 0.15
CA LEU A 148 -21.14 -0.18 -0.96
C LEU A 148 -19.93 -0.22 -1.91
N LEU A 149 -18.73 -0.49 -1.38
CA LEU A 149 -17.50 -0.59 -2.15
C LEU A 149 -17.52 -1.75 -3.15
N GLY A 150 -18.30 -2.79 -2.85
CA GLY A 150 -18.40 -4.00 -3.66
C GLY A 150 -17.03 -4.64 -3.87
N LEU A 151 -16.09 -4.53 -2.92
CA LEU A 151 -14.77 -5.11 -3.13
C LEU A 151 -14.88 -6.63 -3.24
N PRO A 152 -14.36 -7.26 -4.32
CA PRO A 152 -14.24 -8.70 -4.36
C PRO A 152 -13.33 -9.17 -3.22
N ALA A 153 -13.37 -10.47 -2.93
CA ALA A 153 -12.35 -11.08 -2.10
C ALA A 153 -10.96 -10.73 -2.65
N VAL A 154 -10.03 -10.36 -1.77
CA VAL A 154 -8.69 -9.86 -2.18
C VAL A 154 -7.92 -10.88 -3.00
N GLU A 155 -8.19 -12.17 -2.82
CA GLU A 155 -7.67 -13.26 -3.63
C GLU A 155 -8.20 -13.22 -5.06
N GLN A 156 -9.49 -12.92 -5.24
CA GLN A 156 -10.10 -12.79 -6.58
C GLN A 156 -9.54 -11.57 -7.31
N LEU A 157 -9.36 -10.45 -6.61
CA LEU A 157 -8.66 -9.28 -7.15
C LEU A 157 -7.23 -9.64 -7.56
N ALA A 158 -6.49 -10.40 -6.74
CA ALA A 158 -5.13 -10.81 -7.05
C ALA A 158 -5.07 -11.69 -8.30
N ILE A 159 -5.93 -12.70 -8.38
CA ILE A 159 -6.04 -13.61 -9.54
C ILE A 159 -6.40 -12.82 -10.80
N ALA A 160 -7.33 -11.86 -10.71
CA ALA A 160 -7.75 -11.07 -11.85
C ALA A 160 -6.65 -10.15 -12.39
N LEU A 161 -5.69 -9.74 -11.56
CA LEU A 161 -4.53 -8.92 -11.93
C LEU A 161 -3.29 -9.73 -12.30
N GLU A 162 -3.25 -11.03 -12.01
CA GLU A 162 -2.08 -11.91 -12.11
C GLU A 162 -1.39 -11.82 -13.47
N THR A 163 -2.14 -11.96 -14.57
CA THR A 163 -1.59 -11.92 -15.92
C THR A 163 -0.86 -10.60 -16.21
N SER A 164 -1.46 -9.46 -15.89
CA SER A 164 -0.87 -8.14 -16.15
C SER A 164 0.34 -7.89 -15.25
N LEU A 165 0.29 -8.33 -13.99
CA LEU A 165 1.41 -8.22 -13.04
C LEU A 165 2.59 -9.11 -13.45
N MET A 166 2.34 -10.33 -13.95
CA MET A 166 3.39 -11.20 -14.48
C MET A 166 4.06 -10.61 -15.72
N GLN A 167 3.28 -10.02 -16.63
CA GLN A 167 3.82 -9.33 -17.80
C GLN A 167 4.72 -8.17 -17.38
N LEU A 168 4.25 -7.34 -16.46
CA LEU A 168 5.03 -6.25 -15.88
C LEU A 168 6.32 -6.75 -15.20
N GLN A 169 6.24 -7.84 -14.44
CA GLN A 169 7.39 -8.45 -13.78
C GLN A 169 8.43 -8.93 -14.79
N ASN A 170 8.00 -9.65 -15.83
CA ASN A 170 8.90 -10.15 -16.86
C ASN A 170 9.63 -9.01 -17.58
N GLN A 171 8.94 -7.90 -17.82
CA GLN A 171 9.54 -6.72 -18.46
C GLN A 171 10.51 -6.01 -17.52
N HIS A 172 10.17 -5.91 -16.23
CA HIS A 172 11.08 -5.40 -15.22
C HIS A 172 12.37 -6.24 -15.12
N LEU A 173 12.29 -7.57 -15.26
CA LEU A 173 13.47 -8.45 -15.27
C LEU A 173 14.39 -8.24 -16.49
N LEU A 174 13.90 -7.65 -17.58
CA LEU A 174 14.72 -7.27 -18.73
C LEU A 174 15.46 -5.94 -18.51
N VAL A 175 15.05 -5.14 -17.54
CA VAL A 175 15.73 -3.89 -17.21
C VAL A 175 17.08 -4.21 -16.58
N LYS A 176 18.15 -3.64 -17.15
CA LYS A 176 19.53 -3.93 -16.73
C LYS A 176 19.81 -3.51 -15.29
N ASP A 177 19.14 -2.46 -14.86
CA ASP A 177 19.33 -1.85 -13.55
C ASP A 177 18.22 -2.29 -12.59
N GLN A 178 18.59 -3.05 -11.54
CA GLN A 178 17.66 -3.51 -10.51
C GLN A 178 16.98 -2.35 -9.77
N ARG A 179 17.54 -1.14 -9.85
CA ARG A 179 16.96 0.10 -9.31
C ARG A 179 15.68 0.56 -9.99
N ALA A 180 15.35 -0.05 -11.13
CA ALA A 180 14.07 0.13 -11.78
C ALA A 180 12.86 -0.32 -10.95
N ILE A 181 13.02 -1.14 -9.90
CA ILE A 181 11.88 -1.53 -9.05
C ILE A 181 11.40 -0.38 -8.16
N GLY A 182 12.32 0.52 -7.74
CA GLY A 182 11.98 1.72 -6.98
C GLY A 182 11.28 2.77 -7.85
N PHE A 183 11.61 2.78 -9.14
CA PHE A 183 10.86 3.51 -10.15
C PHE A 183 9.43 2.97 -10.23
N LEU A 184 9.26 1.64 -10.29
CA LEU A 184 7.94 1.03 -10.47
C LEU A 184 6.97 1.37 -9.33
N SER A 185 7.36 1.15 -8.07
CA SER A 185 6.51 1.47 -6.92
C SER A 185 6.17 2.97 -6.86
N THR A 186 7.13 3.84 -7.18
CA THR A 186 6.90 5.28 -7.30
C THR A 186 5.92 5.62 -8.43
N HIS A 187 6.04 4.93 -9.56
CA HIS A 187 5.24 5.18 -10.74
C HIS A 187 3.77 4.83 -10.49
N PHE A 188 3.49 3.72 -9.81
CA PHE A 188 2.14 3.38 -9.33
C PHE A 188 1.63 4.44 -8.37
N TYR A 189 2.40 4.82 -7.34
CA TYR A 189 1.99 5.86 -6.40
C TYR A 189 1.58 7.18 -7.10
N PHE A 190 2.43 7.71 -7.98
CA PHE A 190 2.12 8.94 -8.71
C PHE A 190 0.93 8.75 -9.66
N SER A 191 0.80 7.58 -10.30
CA SER A 191 -0.35 7.27 -11.16
C SER A 191 -1.65 7.28 -10.36
N THR A 192 -1.72 6.56 -9.23
CA THR A 192 -2.87 6.56 -8.31
C THR A 192 -3.25 7.98 -7.94
N LYS A 193 -2.29 8.77 -7.44
CA LYS A 193 -2.52 10.15 -6.98
C LYS A 193 -3.02 11.06 -8.11
N LEU A 194 -2.34 11.06 -9.25
CA LEU A 194 -2.66 11.94 -10.38
C LEU A 194 -4.01 11.62 -11.02
N ILE A 195 -4.43 10.34 -10.96
CA ILE A 195 -5.75 9.91 -11.43
C ILE A 195 -6.81 10.32 -10.41
N LEU A 196 -6.69 9.90 -9.14
CA LEU A 196 -7.71 10.14 -8.10
C LEU A 196 -7.99 11.64 -7.87
N ASN A 197 -6.99 12.51 -8.03
CA ASN A 197 -7.15 13.97 -7.94
C ASN A 197 -8.07 14.60 -9.00
N ARG A 198 -8.59 13.80 -9.95
CA ARG A 198 -9.56 14.24 -10.98
C ARG A 198 -10.99 13.77 -10.69
N PHE A 199 -11.20 13.06 -9.60
CA PHE A 199 -12.49 12.48 -9.21
C PHE A 199 -13.15 13.27 -8.10
N THR A 200 -14.48 13.23 -8.05
CA THR A 200 -15.23 13.75 -6.90
C THR A 200 -14.99 12.89 -5.68
N LEU A 201 -15.33 13.39 -4.49
CA LEU A 201 -15.13 12.64 -3.26
C LEU A 201 -15.86 11.27 -3.25
N PRO A 202 -17.14 11.15 -3.67
CA PRO A 202 -17.79 9.85 -3.83
C PRO A 202 -17.06 8.87 -4.77
N GLU A 203 -16.60 9.37 -5.92
CA GLU A 203 -15.83 8.58 -6.88
C GLU A 203 -14.49 8.11 -6.28
N GLN A 204 -13.79 9.00 -5.57
CA GLN A 204 -12.54 8.68 -4.90
C GLN A 204 -12.72 7.61 -3.82
N VAL A 205 -13.77 7.73 -2.99
CA VAL A 205 -14.08 6.76 -1.94
C VAL A 205 -14.31 5.36 -2.51
N LEU A 206 -15.01 5.25 -3.64
CA LEU A 206 -15.34 3.98 -4.26
C LEU A 206 -14.18 3.38 -5.07
N LEU A 207 -13.37 4.20 -5.74
CA LEU A 207 -12.29 3.75 -6.62
C LEU A 207 -10.96 3.54 -5.88
N SER A 208 -10.67 4.33 -4.85
CA SER A 208 -9.37 4.33 -4.18
C SER A 208 -8.96 2.98 -3.58
N PRO A 209 -9.86 2.11 -3.06
CA PRO A 209 -9.45 0.79 -2.59
C PRO A 209 -8.86 -0.12 -3.66
N TYR A 210 -9.39 -0.07 -4.88
CA TYR A 210 -8.86 -0.84 -6.02
C TYR A 210 -7.47 -0.35 -6.41
N PHE A 211 -7.23 0.95 -6.34
CA PHE A 211 -5.94 1.55 -6.67
C PHE A 211 -4.91 1.31 -5.56
N LYS A 212 -5.34 1.40 -4.29
CA LYS A 212 -4.52 1.00 -3.13
C LYS A 212 -4.11 -0.46 -3.24
N PHE A 213 -5.04 -1.35 -3.60
CA PHE A 213 -4.74 -2.76 -3.82
C PHE A 213 -3.67 -2.95 -4.89
N VAL A 214 -3.81 -2.29 -6.05
CA VAL A 214 -2.80 -2.34 -7.13
C VAL A 214 -1.43 -1.87 -6.65
N GLU A 215 -1.37 -0.76 -5.89
CA GLU A 215 -0.12 -0.23 -5.35
C GLU A 215 0.53 -1.18 -4.32
N GLU A 216 -0.25 -1.74 -3.40
CA GLU A 216 0.24 -2.71 -2.43
C GLU A 216 0.69 -4.02 -3.11
N GLN A 217 0.00 -4.47 -4.17
CA GLN A 217 0.41 -5.65 -4.92
C GLN A 217 1.82 -5.54 -5.49
N VAL A 218 2.22 -4.33 -5.89
CA VAL A 218 3.57 -4.12 -6.43
C VAL A 218 4.60 -3.77 -5.38
N SER A 219 4.20 -3.40 -4.16
CA SER A 219 5.11 -2.86 -3.13
C SER A 219 5.20 -3.67 -1.84
N ILE A 220 4.21 -4.50 -1.52
CA ILE A 220 4.16 -5.27 -0.26
C ILE A 220 3.96 -6.76 -0.57
N PRO A 221 4.77 -7.68 -0.02
CA PRO A 221 4.68 -9.12 -0.31
C PRO A 221 3.53 -9.82 0.45
N TRP A 222 2.33 -9.25 0.44
CA TRP A 222 1.22 -9.68 1.30
C TRP A 222 0.77 -11.13 1.07
N GLN A 223 0.74 -11.59 -0.19
CA GLN A 223 0.38 -12.98 -0.50
C GLN A 223 1.37 -13.95 0.13
N ARG A 224 2.66 -13.58 0.17
CA ARG A 224 3.71 -14.39 0.78
C ARG A 224 3.62 -14.37 2.30
N VAL A 225 3.28 -13.22 2.90
CA VAL A 225 2.98 -13.14 4.34
C VAL A 225 1.84 -14.10 4.69
N CYS A 226 0.73 -14.03 3.94
CA CYS A 226 -0.42 -14.92 4.16
C CYS A 226 -0.04 -16.38 3.93
N ALA A 227 0.68 -16.71 2.86
CA ALA A 227 1.12 -18.07 2.57
C ALA A 227 2.10 -18.63 3.61
N ALA A 228 2.96 -17.81 4.20
CA ALA A 228 3.90 -18.23 5.24
C ALA A 228 3.20 -18.71 6.51
N ALA A 229 1.93 -18.31 6.74
CA ALA A 229 1.11 -18.83 7.84
C ALA A 229 0.85 -20.35 7.75
N THR A 230 1.06 -20.98 6.59
CA THR A 230 0.99 -22.45 6.45
C THR A 230 2.02 -23.19 7.31
N LYS A 231 3.11 -22.53 7.69
CA LYS A 231 4.15 -23.08 8.59
C LYS A 231 3.71 -23.13 10.06
N HIS A 232 2.56 -22.54 10.38
CA HIS A 232 2.12 -22.29 11.75
C HIS A 232 0.74 -22.88 12.02
N ASN A 233 0.62 -23.57 13.15
CA ASN A 233 -0.68 -23.99 13.65
C ASN A 233 -1.53 -22.75 13.97
N PHE A 234 -2.85 -22.88 13.81
CA PHE A 234 -3.79 -21.78 14.02
C PHE A 234 -3.70 -21.14 15.41
N ASN A 235 -3.36 -21.95 16.43
CA ASN A 235 -3.22 -21.50 17.82
C ASN A 235 -1.77 -21.20 18.23
N SER A 236 -0.84 -21.08 17.27
CA SER A 236 0.56 -20.76 17.59
C SER A 236 0.70 -19.31 18.05
N SER A 237 1.56 -19.08 19.04
CA SER A 237 1.85 -17.73 19.54
C SER A 237 2.37 -16.81 18.43
N THR A 238 3.20 -17.34 17.52
CA THR A 238 3.72 -16.61 16.37
C THR A 238 2.60 -16.09 15.46
N LEU A 239 1.64 -16.94 15.09
CA LEU A 239 0.52 -16.52 14.26
C LEU A 239 -0.38 -15.52 15.01
N ALA A 240 -0.63 -15.75 16.29
CA ALA A 240 -1.45 -14.86 17.11
C ALA A 240 -0.88 -13.43 17.17
N ILE A 241 0.46 -13.29 17.29
CA ILE A 241 1.12 -11.98 17.23
C ILE A 241 0.85 -11.28 15.90
N VAL A 242 1.04 -11.99 14.77
CA VAL A 242 0.82 -11.41 13.44
C VAL A 242 -0.65 -11.03 13.25
N GLN A 243 -1.59 -11.88 13.68
CA GLN A 243 -3.03 -11.60 13.64
C GLN A 243 -3.40 -10.35 14.45
N GLN A 244 -2.76 -10.14 15.61
CA GLN A 244 -2.98 -8.98 16.45
C GLN A 244 -2.41 -7.70 15.83
N MET A 245 -1.24 -7.78 15.19
CA MET A 245 -0.50 -6.61 14.71
C MET A 245 -0.92 -6.14 13.31
N LEU A 246 -1.40 -7.04 12.44
CA LEU A 246 -1.80 -6.67 11.08
C LEU A 246 -2.85 -5.55 11.03
N PRO A 247 -3.96 -5.60 11.78
CA PRO A 247 -4.95 -4.51 11.79
C PRO A 247 -4.38 -3.16 12.28
N ALA A 248 -3.38 -3.19 13.16
CA ALA A 248 -2.77 -1.99 13.74
C ALA A 248 -1.67 -1.36 12.86
N SER A 249 -1.34 -1.95 11.70
CA SER A 249 -0.14 -1.59 10.92
C SER A 249 -0.10 -0.11 10.49
N TYR A 250 -1.23 0.45 10.07
CA TYR A 250 -1.33 1.85 9.67
C TYR A 250 -1.14 2.80 10.87
N GLU A 251 -1.76 2.49 12.01
CA GLU A 251 -1.64 3.29 13.23
C GLU A 251 -0.19 3.34 13.70
N ILE A 252 0.46 2.16 13.76
CA ILE A 252 1.88 2.01 14.09
C ILE A 252 2.75 2.85 13.12
N ALA A 253 2.52 2.71 11.81
CA ALA A 253 3.26 3.48 10.80
C ALA A 253 3.07 5.00 10.95
N SER A 254 1.84 5.45 11.21
CA SER A 254 1.52 6.86 11.42
C SER A 254 2.21 7.43 12.67
N ASP A 255 2.23 6.68 13.77
CA ASP A 255 2.89 7.09 15.01
C ASP A 255 4.42 7.13 14.88
N ILE A 256 5.01 6.12 14.24
CA ILE A 256 6.45 6.10 13.94
C ILE A 256 6.80 7.31 13.06
N HIS A 257 6.04 7.56 11.99
CA HIS A 257 6.27 8.70 11.10
C HIS A 257 6.19 10.02 11.86
N ARG A 258 5.15 10.19 12.70
CA ARG A 258 4.98 11.38 13.53
C ARG A 258 6.21 11.58 14.43
N ARG A 259 6.65 10.55 15.15
CA ARG A 259 7.84 10.62 16.03
C ARG A 259 9.12 10.93 15.24
N ALA A 260 9.33 10.24 14.13
CA ALA A 260 10.48 10.45 13.25
C ALA A 260 10.53 11.88 12.68
N SER A 261 9.36 12.44 12.31
CA SER A 261 9.27 13.84 11.86
C SER A 261 9.59 14.85 12.95
N HIS A 262 9.30 14.56 14.22
CA HIS A 262 9.67 15.42 15.34
C HIS A 262 11.16 15.35 15.65
N LEU A 263 11.76 14.17 15.54
CA LEU A 263 13.21 13.96 15.74
C LEU A 263 14.05 14.56 14.59
N ASN A 264 13.46 14.72 13.41
CA ASN A 264 14.15 15.18 12.20
C ASN A 264 13.50 16.43 11.57
N PRO A 265 13.36 17.55 12.29
CA PRO A 265 12.60 18.71 11.82
C PRO A 265 13.23 19.41 10.60
N SER A 266 14.54 19.24 10.41
CA SER A 266 15.32 19.80 9.29
C SER A 266 15.46 18.85 8.10
N HIS A 267 14.96 17.60 8.18
CA HIS A 267 15.09 16.66 7.08
C HIS A 267 14.23 17.07 5.89
N CYS A 268 14.86 17.11 4.71
CA CYS A 268 14.21 17.39 3.44
C CYS A 268 14.76 16.41 2.39
N SER A 269 13.89 15.53 1.91
CA SER A 269 14.16 14.63 0.78
C SER A 269 14.01 15.38 -0.55
N ARG A 270 14.26 14.71 -1.68
CA ARG A 270 13.93 15.28 -3.01
C ARG A 270 12.44 15.57 -3.18
N ARG A 271 11.58 14.88 -2.43
CA ARG A 271 10.13 15.06 -2.47
C ARG A 271 9.62 16.12 -1.48
N GLY A 272 10.51 16.72 -0.70
CA GLY A 272 10.16 17.70 0.32
C GLY A 272 10.42 17.24 1.75
N ARG A 273 9.83 17.95 2.71
CA ARG A 273 9.94 17.75 4.16
C ARG A 273 9.06 16.58 4.61
N LEU A 274 9.41 15.97 5.75
CA LEU A 274 8.63 14.86 6.30
C LEU A 274 7.15 15.19 6.54
N LYS A 275 6.85 16.46 6.88
CA LYS A 275 5.49 16.94 7.12
C LYS A 275 4.69 17.18 5.83
N ASP A 276 5.33 17.20 4.66
CA ASP A 276 4.63 17.44 3.40
C ASP A 276 3.72 16.24 3.10
N PRO A 277 2.44 16.43 2.72
CA PRO A 277 1.47 15.34 2.61
C PRO A 277 1.92 14.17 1.74
N GLY A 278 2.58 14.47 0.62
CA GLY A 278 3.09 13.44 -0.30
C GLY A 278 4.29 12.66 0.24
N VAL A 279 5.10 13.26 1.12
CA VAL A 279 6.22 12.60 1.81
C VAL A 279 5.69 11.77 2.96
N ARG A 280 4.73 12.30 3.74
CA ARG A 280 4.03 11.57 4.79
C ARG A 280 3.38 10.29 4.26
N ALA A 281 2.60 10.39 3.19
CA ALA A 281 1.94 9.23 2.59
C ALA A 281 2.95 8.15 2.14
N SER A 282 4.03 8.55 1.46
CA SER A 282 5.09 7.61 1.05
C SER A 282 5.82 6.99 2.25
N SER A 283 6.09 7.78 3.29
CA SER A 283 6.76 7.31 4.49
C SER A 283 5.91 6.31 5.27
N ILE A 284 4.59 6.53 5.37
CA ILE A 284 3.68 5.58 6.00
C ILE A 284 3.66 4.27 5.21
N ARG A 285 3.53 4.34 3.88
CA ARG A 285 3.59 3.15 3.01
C ARG A 285 4.88 2.35 3.19
N ASP A 286 6.03 3.02 3.22
CA ASP A 286 7.31 2.34 3.44
C ASP A 286 7.37 1.71 4.84
N LEU A 287 6.85 2.37 5.88
CA LEU A 287 6.78 1.79 7.23
C LEU A 287 5.87 0.56 7.31
N GLU A 288 4.75 0.54 6.58
CA GLU A 288 3.91 -0.65 6.46
C GLU A 288 4.60 -1.78 5.70
N MET A 289 5.39 -1.46 4.67
CA MET A 289 6.23 -2.43 3.98
C MET A 289 7.25 -3.05 4.95
N PHE A 290 7.94 -2.24 5.77
CA PHE A 290 8.87 -2.74 6.78
C PHE A 290 8.18 -3.70 7.78
N GLN A 291 6.98 -3.35 8.25
CA GLN A 291 6.18 -4.24 9.11
C GLN A 291 5.82 -5.55 8.41
N ALA A 292 5.38 -5.51 7.15
CA ALA A 292 5.06 -6.72 6.40
C ALA A 292 6.27 -7.65 6.22
N PHE A 293 7.46 -7.09 6.00
CA PHE A 293 8.69 -7.88 5.94
C PHE A 293 9.11 -8.45 7.29
N LEU A 294 8.87 -7.73 8.40
CA LEU A 294 9.06 -8.28 9.75
C LEU A 294 8.14 -9.49 9.96
N TRP A 295 6.85 -9.38 9.65
CA TRP A 295 5.90 -10.50 9.76
C TRP A 295 6.28 -11.67 8.88
N LEU A 296 6.75 -11.40 7.66
CA LEU A 296 7.23 -12.44 6.77
C LEU A 296 8.44 -13.18 7.37
N CYS A 297 9.42 -12.45 7.93
CA CYS A 297 10.58 -13.06 8.55
C CYS A 297 10.21 -13.94 9.74
N VAL A 298 9.31 -13.47 10.60
CA VAL A 298 8.82 -14.19 11.77
C VAL A 298 8.04 -15.46 11.36
N LEU A 299 7.16 -15.35 10.36
CA LEU A 299 6.38 -16.50 9.87
C LEU A 299 7.26 -17.52 9.11
N GLU A 300 8.30 -17.05 8.42
CA GLU A 300 9.19 -17.94 7.68
C GLU A 300 10.31 -18.55 8.50
N ASP A 301 10.52 -18.06 9.73
CA ASP A 301 11.69 -18.34 10.58
C ASP A 301 13.01 -18.00 9.88
N SER A 302 13.06 -16.83 9.22
CA SER A 302 14.19 -16.46 8.37
C SER A 302 14.29 -14.97 8.07
N MET A 303 15.50 -14.41 8.14
CA MET A 303 15.80 -13.05 7.69
C MET A 303 15.97 -12.90 6.18
N ALA A 304 15.92 -14.01 5.41
CA ALA A 304 16.25 -14.02 4.00
C ALA A 304 15.43 -13.03 3.16
N SER A 305 14.15 -12.81 3.52
CA SER A 305 13.27 -11.87 2.84
C SER A 305 13.73 -10.41 2.98
N VAL A 306 14.21 -10.03 4.17
CA VAL A 306 14.78 -8.69 4.39
C VAL A 306 16.13 -8.58 3.69
N GLU A 307 17.02 -9.57 3.85
CA GLU A 307 18.38 -9.54 3.31
C GLU A 307 18.43 -9.49 1.78
N LYS A 308 17.55 -10.25 1.11
CA LYS A 308 17.59 -10.44 -0.34
C LYS A 308 16.65 -9.51 -1.11
N GLU A 309 15.68 -8.90 -0.44
CA GLU A 309 14.66 -8.08 -1.12
C GLU A 309 14.57 -6.67 -0.53
N LEU A 310 14.18 -6.53 0.74
CA LEU A 310 13.92 -5.21 1.32
C LEU A 310 15.19 -4.37 1.48
N LEU A 311 16.27 -4.94 2.02
CA LEU A 311 17.51 -4.20 2.24
C LEU A 311 18.13 -3.73 0.91
N PRO A 312 18.31 -4.57 -0.13
CA PRO A 312 18.78 -4.12 -1.42
C PRO A 312 17.91 -3.01 -2.00
N LEU A 313 16.58 -3.13 -1.90
CA LEU A 313 15.64 -2.11 -2.33
C LEU A 313 15.86 -0.77 -1.63
N SER A 314 15.99 -0.78 -0.30
CA SER A 314 16.22 0.42 0.51
C SER A 314 17.57 1.07 0.24
N VAL A 315 18.66 0.29 0.16
CA VAL A 315 20.02 0.78 -0.14
C VAL A 315 20.06 1.53 -1.47
N MET A 316 19.25 1.07 -2.40
CA MET A 316 19.13 1.62 -3.72
C MET A 316 18.22 2.86 -3.80
N VAL A 317 17.10 2.87 -3.10
CA VAL A 317 16.06 3.92 -3.21
C VAL A 317 16.27 5.07 -2.22
N PHE A 318 16.80 4.85 -1.03
CA PHE A 318 16.91 5.91 -0.02
C PHE A 318 17.96 6.97 -0.34
N PRO A 319 19.23 6.63 -0.66
CA PRO A 319 20.22 7.63 -1.08
C PRO A 319 19.75 8.38 -2.30
N ALA A 320 19.07 7.63 -3.16
CA ALA A 320 18.41 8.11 -4.33
C ALA A 320 17.47 9.29 -4.05
N LEU A 321 16.54 9.11 -3.11
CA LEU A 321 15.57 10.13 -2.73
C LEU A 321 16.12 11.20 -1.76
N LYS A 322 17.43 11.20 -1.47
CA LYS A 322 18.05 11.98 -0.38
C LYS A 322 17.38 11.72 0.97
N VAL A 323 16.91 10.51 1.20
CA VAL A 323 16.49 10.04 2.52
C VAL A 323 17.76 9.76 3.31
N ARG A 324 17.89 10.41 4.47
CA ARG A 324 19.06 10.28 5.33
C ARG A 324 19.03 8.92 6.01
N TRP A 325 20.17 8.22 6.03
CA TRP A 325 20.25 6.92 6.70
C TRP A 325 19.98 7.02 8.21
N GLU A 326 20.25 8.17 8.83
CA GLU A 326 19.91 8.42 10.24
C GLU A 326 18.40 8.32 10.49
N LEU A 327 17.58 8.73 9.52
CA LEU A 327 16.12 8.57 9.60
C LEU A 327 15.75 7.09 9.54
N VAL A 328 16.40 6.33 8.65
CA VAL A 328 16.15 4.90 8.45
C VAL A 328 16.56 4.08 9.67
N GLU A 329 17.69 4.40 10.29
CA GLU A 329 18.15 3.75 11.52
C GLU A 329 17.19 3.96 12.70
N GLN A 330 16.47 5.08 12.73
CA GLN A 330 15.48 5.34 13.78
C GLN A 330 14.20 4.52 13.60
N ILE A 331 13.92 3.97 12.41
CA ILE A 331 12.67 3.25 12.15
C ILE A 331 12.57 2.00 13.03
N MET A 332 13.63 1.19 13.14
CA MET A 332 13.59 -0.07 13.91
C MET A 332 13.42 0.15 15.41
N PRO A 333 14.16 1.05 16.08
CA PRO A 333 13.91 1.38 17.49
C PRO A 333 12.51 1.96 17.73
N LEU A 334 12.00 2.79 16.82
CA LEU A 334 10.65 3.32 16.93
C LEU A 334 9.59 2.22 16.77
N LEU A 335 9.77 1.32 15.81
CA LEU A 335 8.90 0.15 15.63
C LEU A 335 8.91 -0.76 16.85
N ALA A 336 10.09 -1.08 17.38
CA ALA A 336 10.23 -1.87 18.60
C ALA A 336 9.46 -1.23 19.77
N ALA A 337 9.61 0.09 19.95
CA ALA A 337 8.90 0.82 21.00
C ALA A 337 7.37 0.78 20.82
N GLU A 338 6.86 0.89 19.59
CA GLU A 338 5.42 0.77 19.32
C GLU A 338 4.88 -0.66 19.49
N LEU A 339 5.72 -1.67 19.28
CA LEU A 339 5.35 -3.07 19.51
C LEU A 339 5.32 -3.40 21.01
N TRP A 340 6.26 -2.86 21.79
CA TRP A 340 6.29 -3.01 23.26
C TRP A 340 5.03 -2.46 23.96
N THR A 341 4.34 -1.47 23.39
CA THR A 341 3.10 -0.94 23.96
C THR A 341 1.86 -1.76 23.62
N ARG A 342 1.97 -2.70 22.67
CA ARG A 342 0.85 -3.45 22.10
C ARG A 342 0.92 -4.95 22.34
N LEU A 343 2.09 -5.47 22.70
CA LEU A 343 2.34 -6.89 22.89
C LEU A 343 2.78 -7.20 24.32
N GLU A 344 2.41 -8.38 24.79
CA GLU A 344 2.88 -8.90 26.07
C GLU A 344 4.40 -9.20 26.02
N PRO A 345 5.11 -9.17 27.16
CA PRO A 345 6.55 -9.42 27.20
C PRO A 345 6.98 -10.73 26.54
N GLU A 346 6.21 -11.81 26.71
CA GLU A 346 6.49 -13.12 26.12
C GLU A 346 6.32 -13.11 24.59
N GLN A 347 5.36 -12.34 24.09
CA GLN A 347 5.18 -12.14 22.64
C GLN A 347 6.35 -11.32 22.07
N MET A 348 6.80 -10.30 22.79
CA MET A 348 7.96 -9.50 22.39
C MET A 348 9.24 -10.34 22.33
N GLN A 349 9.44 -11.29 23.25
CA GLN A 349 10.59 -12.20 23.19
C GLN A 349 10.68 -12.99 21.89
N ILE A 350 9.54 -13.34 21.27
CA ILE A 350 9.50 -14.01 19.97
C ILE A 350 9.95 -13.06 18.84
N LEU A 351 9.59 -11.78 18.90
CA LEU A 351 9.89 -10.80 17.86
C LEU A 351 11.30 -10.20 17.95
N MET A 352 11.85 -10.07 19.16
CA MET A 352 13.11 -9.36 19.41
C MET A 352 14.27 -9.83 18.53
N PRO A 353 14.52 -11.15 18.32
CA PRO A 353 15.61 -11.59 17.46
C PRO A 353 15.51 -11.06 16.03
N TYR A 354 14.29 -10.94 15.48
CA TYR A 354 14.04 -10.44 14.13
C TYR A 354 14.20 -8.92 14.05
N ILE A 355 13.72 -8.19 15.06
CA ILE A 355 13.87 -6.74 15.17
C ILE A 355 15.35 -6.36 15.26
N GLU A 356 16.11 -7.03 16.12
CA GLU A 356 17.55 -6.80 16.30
C GLU A 356 18.34 -7.15 15.04
N ALA A 357 18.02 -8.28 14.40
CA ALA A 357 18.65 -8.67 13.15
C ALA A 357 18.37 -7.65 12.04
N MET A 358 17.13 -7.19 11.90
CA MET A 358 16.75 -6.16 10.94
C MET A 358 17.48 -4.84 11.21
N GLN A 359 17.51 -4.38 12.47
CA GLN A 359 18.26 -3.20 12.87
C GLN A 359 19.75 -3.32 12.50
N LYS A 360 20.38 -4.45 12.81
CA LYS A 360 21.79 -4.71 12.49
C LYS A 360 22.07 -4.67 10.99
N LEU A 361 21.20 -5.27 10.18
CA LEU A 361 21.32 -5.26 8.71
C LEU A 361 21.30 -3.84 8.16
N PHE A 362 20.34 -3.02 8.58
CA PHE A 362 20.21 -1.64 8.12
C PHE A 362 21.36 -0.74 8.62
N SER A 363 21.81 -0.89 9.87
CA SER A 363 22.97 -0.16 10.40
C SER A 363 24.27 -0.52 9.69
N ASN A 364 24.45 -1.79 9.29
CA ASN A 364 25.61 -2.18 8.50
C ASN A 364 25.59 -1.53 7.11
N ALA A 365 24.43 -1.56 6.44
CA ALA A 365 24.28 -0.94 5.12
C ALA A 365 24.52 0.59 5.15
N MET A 366 24.15 1.27 6.23
CA MET A 366 24.52 2.68 6.45
C MET A 366 26.05 2.85 6.45
N LYS A 367 26.75 2.06 7.27
CA LYS A 367 28.22 2.18 7.41
C LYS A 367 28.93 1.96 6.07
N ASP A 368 28.45 0.98 5.30
CA ASP A 368 29.00 0.70 3.97
C ASP A 368 28.70 1.84 2.99
N SER A 369 27.51 2.45 3.07
CA SER A 369 27.15 3.62 2.26
C SER A 369 28.04 4.84 2.55
N TYR A 370 28.40 5.07 3.82
CA TYR A 370 29.31 6.16 4.19
C TYR A 370 30.77 5.89 3.79
N ARG A 371 31.20 4.62 3.82
CA ARG A 371 32.54 4.21 3.36
C ARG A 371 32.72 4.30 1.85
N ALA A 372 31.65 4.18 1.06
CA ALA A 372 31.73 4.31 -0.39
C ALA A 372 31.87 5.78 -0.89
N ILE A 373 31.66 6.76 0.00
CA ILE A 373 31.68 8.20 -0.31
C ILE A 373 32.95 8.89 0.23
N ALA A 374 33.63 8.26 1.20
CA ALA A 374 34.91 8.70 1.76
C ALA A 374 36.08 8.06 0.99
#